data_AF-A0A2W6FY35-F1
#
_entry.id   AF-A0A2W6FY35-F1
#
_cell.length_a   1.000
_cell.length_b   1.000
_cell.length_c   1.000
_cell.angle_alpha   90.00
_cell.angle_beta   90.00
_cell.angle_gamma   90.00
#
_symmetry.space_group_name_H-M   'P 1'
#
loop_
_entity.id
_entity.type
_entity.pdbx_description
1 polymer ?
#
loop_
_entity_poly.entity_id
_entity_poly.type
_entity_poly.pdbx_seq_one_letter_code
_entity_poly.pdbx_strand_id
1 'polypeptide(L)'
;MDAAGTGMQASARAKILSSAALKASSDDPISGYHRFAYLNTVVKPMNNVHCRMAVEYAANKTSQQTAYGGPVAGGQIASTVAPPNVIGQKHFDYYEATTKPGGDVAKARAQLKLCGRPNGGDTISPAGNINIAELSDPKVNGLLAKMASTNDATTRNSYTAQIDRRVMKDAAILPEVYAKSLLYRSPNLTNVYVQAYYGMYNYAVLGLK
;
A
#
# COMPACT_ATOMS: atom_id res chain seq x y z
N MET A 1 19.87 16.99 -0.60
CA MET A 1 18.41 16.78 -0.58
C MET A 1 18.10 15.41 -1.14
N ASP A 2 17.11 14.71 -0.58
CA ASP A 2 16.55 13.49 -1.19
C ASP A 2 15.58 13.90 -2.31
N ALA A 3 16.13 14.36 -3.44
CA ALA A 3 15.34 14.85 -4.57
C ALA A 3 14.50 13.73 -5.24
N ALA A 4 14.81 12.46 -4.97
CA ALA A 4 14.14 11.31 -5.55
C ALA A 4 12.94 10.82 -4.71
N GLY A 5 12.75 11.34 -3.48
CA GLY A 5 11.69 10.90 -2.57
C GLY A 5 11.87 9.47 -2.06
N THR A 6 13.06 8.89 -2.21
CA THR A 6 13.37 7.48 -1.88
C THR A 6 13.88 7.27 -0.45
N GLY A 7 14.03 8.36 0.29
CA GLY A 7 14.66 8.39 1.61
C GLY A 7 16.18 8.24 1.55
N MET A 8 16.77 8.09 2.74
CA MET A 8 18.21 7.91 2.92
C MET A 8 18.72 6.62 2.24
N GLN A 9 19.94 6.68 1.68
CA GLN A 9 20.62 5.51 1.10
C GLN A 9 20.96 4.45 2.17
N ALA A 10 21.11 3.19 1.75
CA ALA A 10 21.27 2.04 2.65
C ALA A 10 22.36 2.20 3.72
N SER A 11 23.55 2.67 3.35
CA SER A 11 24.67 2.89 4.28
C SER A 11 24.38 3.97 5.32
N ALA A 12 23.68 5.04 4.92
CA ALA A 12 23.29 6.11 5.84
C ALA A 12 22.13 5.68 6.76
N ARG A 13 21.17 4.90 6.26
CA ARG A 13 20.11 4.29 7.09
C ARG A 13 20.69 3.44 8.20
N ALA A 14 21.66 2.56 7.87
CA ALA A 14 22.31 1.71 8.87
C ALA A 14 22.94 2.52 10.00
N LYS A 15 23.64 3.63 9.67
CA LYS A 15 24.24 4.54 10.66
C LYS A 15 23.21 5.28 11.51
N ILE A 16 22.10 5.73 10.91
CA ILE A 16 21.04 6.45 11.63
C ILE A 16 20.35 5.51 12.62
N LEU A 17 20.02 4.30 12.17
CA LEU A 17 19.22 3.36 12.97
C LEU A 17 20.03 2.69 14.09
N SER A 18 21.35 2.66 13.99
CA SER A 18 22.24 2.17 15.05
C SER A 18 22.57 3.21 16.13
N SER A 19 22.18 4.47 15.96
CA SER A 19 22.43 5.56 16.91
C SER A 19 21.13 6.13 17.47
N ALA A 20 20.95 6.07 18.79
CA ALA A 20 19.77 6.62 19.46
C ALA A 20 19.58 8.13 19.17
N ALA A 21 20.69 8.89 19.14
CA ALA A 21 20.66 10.32 18.87
C ALA A 21 20.25 10.64 17.42
N LEU A 22 20.80 9.91 16.44
CA LEU A 22 20.45 10.10 15.04
C LEU A 22 19.02 9.62 14.75
N LYS A 23 18.60 8.53 15.39
CA LYS A 23 17.23 8.02 15.30
C LYS A 23 16.21 9.02 15.86
N ALA A 24 16.50 9.66 16.99
CA ALA A 24 15.65 10.72 17.55
C ALA A 24 15.56 11.95 16.64
N SER A 25 16.52 12.13 15.75
CA SER A 25 16.59 13.19 14.74
C SER A 25 16.22 12.67 13.34
N SER A 26 15.39 11.62 13.26
CA SER A 26 14.93 11.06 11.99
C SER A 26 13.43 10.85 11.98
N ASP A 27 12.85 10.95 10.79
CA ASP A 27 11.44 10.70 10.52
C ASP A 27 11.35 9.52 9.53
N ASP A 28 10.36 8.66 9.70
CA ASP A 28 10.12 7.51 8.81
C ASP A 28 8.65 7.49 8.32
N PRO A 29 8.23 8.50 7.54
CA PRO A 29 6.86 8.60 7.03
C PRO A 29 6.58 7.62 5.89
N ILE A 30 5.29 7.36 5.66
CA ILE A 30 4.79 6.79 4.41
C ILE A 30 5.01 7.82 3.29
N SER A 31 5.67 7.43 2.21
CA SER A 31 6.16 8.31 1.16
C SER A 31 5.13 8.65 0.07
N GLY A 32 3.86 8.32 0.28
CA GLY A 32 2.78 8.48 -0.70
C GLY A 32 2.79 7.45 -1.84
N TYR A 33 3.82 6.60 -1.93
CA TYR A 33 3.90 5.51 -2.90
C TYR A 33 3.34 4.20 -2.34
N HIS A 34 2.61 3.47 -3.18
CA HIS A 34 2.06 2.16 -2.87
C HIS A 34 2.62 1.12 -3.85
N ARG A 35 3.10 -0.02 -3.32
CA ARG A 35 3.48 -1.18 -4.13
C ARG A 35 2.34 -2.19 -4.10
N PHE A 36 1.91 -2.61 -5.28
CA PHE A 36 0.76 -3.48 -5.46
C PHE A 36 0.83 -4.22 -6.79
N ALA A 37 0.10 -5.33 -6.87
CA ALA A 37 -0.12 -6.07 -8.11
C ALA A 37 -1.59 -5.99 -8.52
N TYR A 38 -1.85 -5.95 -9.82
CA TYR A 38 -3.20 -6.05 -10.35
C TYR A 38 -3.60 -7.51 -10.55
N LEU A 39 -4.82 -7.86 -10.19
CA LEU A 39 -5.41 -9.17 -10.42
C LEU A 39 -6.43 -9.05 -11.55
N ASN A 40 -6.20 -9.79 -12.65
CA ASN A 40 -7.03 -9.68 -13.86
C ASN A 40 -8.49 -10.04 -13.57
N THR A 41 -9.45 -9.18 -13.91
CA THR A 41 -10.87 -9.39 -13.59
C THR A 41 -11.68 -9.99 -14.75
N VAL A 42 -11.08 -10.18 -15.93
CA VAL A 42 -11.76 -10.57 -17.17
C VAL A 42 -11.31 -11.95 -17.67
N VAL A 43 -10.03 -12.28 -17.52
CA VAL A 43 -9.45 -13.52 -18.02
C VAL A 43 -9.66 -14.67 -17.03
N LYS A 44 -10.18 -15.80 -17.53
CA LYS A 44 -10.32 -17.03 -16.71
C LYS A 44 -8.94 -17.55 -16.27
N PRO A 45 -8.79 -18.06 -15.03
CA PRO A 45 -9.82 -18.20 -14.00
C PRO A 45 -10.02 -16.93 -13.16
N MET A 46 -9.16 -15.93 -13.33
CA MET A 46 -9.11 -14.76 -12.45
C MET A 46 -10.34 -13.86 -12.55
N ASN A 47 -11.19 -14.02 -13.56
CA ASN A 47 -12.51 -13.42 -13.59
C ASN A 47 -13.46 -13.90 -12.47
N ASN A 48 -13.21 -15.05 -11.86
CA ASN A 48 -13.90 -15.47 -10.63
C ASN A 48 -13.25 -14.81 -9.41
N VAL A 49 -14.04 -14.04 -8.65
CA VAL A 49 -13.58 -13.31 -7.46
C VAL A 49 -12.93 -14.23 -6.42
N HIS A 50 -13.40 -15.47 -6.27
CA HIS A 50 -12.81 -16.42 -5.33
C HIS A 50 -11.39 -16.82 -5.71
N CYS A 51 -11.05 -16.84 -7.01
CA CYS A 51 -9.68 -17.08 -7.44
C CYS A 51 -8.75 -15.93 -7.03
N ARG A 52 -9.24 -14.69 -7.11
CA ARG A 52 -8.48 -13.50 -6.69
C ARG A 52 -8.35 -13.41 -5.16
N MET A 53 -9.44 -13.67 -4.43
CA MET A 53 -9.40 -13.77 -2.97
C MET A 53 -8.44 -14.86 -2.48
N ALA A 54 -8.31 -15.97 -3.21
CA ALA A 54 -7.32 -16.98 -2.89
C ALA A 54 -5.88 -16.45 -3.00
N VAL A 55 -5.58 -15.61 -4.00
CA VAL A 55 -4.28 -14.93 -4.13
C VAL A 55 -4.04 -13.98 -2.97
N GLU A 56 -5.04 -13.17 -2.60
CA GLU A 56 -4.96 -12.26 -1.44
C GLU A 56 -4.57 -13.00 -0.15
N TYR A 57 -5.32 -14.07 0.19
CA TYR A 57 -5.04 -14.87 1.38
C TYR A 57 -3.71 -15.63 1.29
N ALA A 58 -3.27 -16.05 0.11
CA ALA A 58 -2.02 -16.80 -0.06
C ALA A 58 -0.77 -15.91 -0.02
N ALA A 59 -0.91 -14.60 -0.27
CA ALA A 59 0.21 -13.71 -0.44
C ALA A 59 1.03 -13.53 0.85
N ASN A 60 2.30 -13.91 0.79
CA ASN A 60 3.24 -13.67 1.89
C ASN A 60 3.78 -12.23 1.82
N LYS A 61 3.11 -11.31 2.50
CA LYS A 61 3.44 -9.88 2.58
C LYS A 61 4.77 -9.64 3.28
N THR A 62 5.16 -10.48 4.24
CA THR A 62 6.48 -10.41 4.88
C THR A 62 7.61 -10.63 3.89
N SER A 63 7.45 -11.58 2.97
CA SER A 63 8.46 -11.88 1.95
C SER A 63 8.55 -10.74 0.93
N GLN A 64 7.42 -10.17 0.52
CA GLN A 64 7.37 -9.00 -0.35
C GLN A 64 8.03 -7.78 0.30
N GLN A 65 7.69 -7.49 1.56
CA GLN A 65 8.33 -6.42 2.33
C GLN A 65 9.84 -6.65 2.47
N THR A 66 10.26 -7.88 2.75
CA THR A 66 11.68 -8.27 2.80
C THR A 66 12.40 -8.00 1.49
N ALA A 67 11.79 -8.40 0.35
CA ALA A 67 12.33 -8.15 -0.98
C ALA A 67 12.51 -6.65 -1.29
N TYR A 68 11.67 -5.78 -0.72
CA TYR A 68 11.80 -4.33 -0.83
C TYR A 68 12.74 -3.68 0.20
N GLY A 69 13.40 -4.46 1.06
CA GLY A 69 14.37 -3.97 2.04
C GLY A 69 13.90 -4.05 3.50
N GLY A 70 12.94 -4.92 3.80
CA GLY A 70 12.46 -5.20 5.15
C GLY A 70 11.62 -4.07 5.76
N PRO A 71 11.23 -4.15 7.04
CA PRO A 71 10.27 -3.21 7.65
C PRO A 71 10.68 -1.74 7.65
N VAL A 72 11.98 -1.47 7.52
CA VAL A 72 12.54 -0.12 7.51
C VAL A 72 12.52 0.48 6.10
N ALA A 73 13.12 -0.21 5.12
CA ALA A 73 13.25 0.33 3.77
C ALA A 73 12.16 -0.16 2.81
N GLY A 74 11.64 -1.36 3.03
CA GLY A 74 10.56 -1.98 2.27
C GLY A 74 9.17 -1.47 2.63
N GLY A 75 9.08 -0.57 3.61
CA GLY A 75 7.83 0.10 3.97
C GLY A 75 6.94 -0.73 4.91
N GLN A 76 5.69 -0.31 5.05
CA GLN A 76 4.70 -0.94 5.93
C GLN A 76 3.83 -1.92 5.13
N ILE A 77 3.51 -3.09 5.70
CA ILE A 77 2.56 -4.03 5.08
C ILE A 77 1.18 -3.37 4.87
N ALA A 78 0.67 -3.48 3.65
CA ALA A 78 -0.60 -2.89 3.26
C ALA A 78 -1.77 -3.87 3.41
N SER A 79 -2.91 -3.39 3.90
CA SER A 79 -4.18 -4.13 3.94
C SER A 79 -5.30 -3.53 3.09
N THR A 80 -5.07 -2.33 2.55
CA THR A 80 -6.01 -1.58 1.72
C THR A 80 -5.28 -0.95 0.52
N VAL A 81 -6.01 -0.58 -0.54
CA VAL A 81 -5.41 0.06 -1.72
C VAL A 81 -5.02 1.50 -1.41
N ALA A 82 -5.89 2.25 -0.73
CA ALA A 82 -5.58 3.62 -0.34
C ALA A 82 -4.62 3.61 0.85
N PRO A 83 -3.44 4.27 0.77
CA PRO A 83 -2.54 4.40 1.91
C PRO A 83 -3.13 5.25 3.06
N PRO A 84 -2.65 5.09 4.31
CA PRO A 84 -3.17 5.80 5.48
C PRO A 84 -3.10 7.34 5.42
N ASN A 85 -2.23 7.90 4.58
CA ASN A 85 -2.11 9.35 4.38
C ASN A 85 -3.10 9.91 3.34
N VAL A 86 -3.92 9.07 2.70
CA VAL A 86 -5.00 9.52 1.81
C VAL A 86 -6.19 10.00 2.64
N ILE A 87 -6.65 11.22 2.36
CA ILE A 87 -7.78 11.83 3.07
C ILE A 87 -9.04 10.97 2.88
N GLY A 88 -9.71 10.68 4.00
CA GLY A 88 -10.94 9.89 4.02
C GLY A 88 -10.71 8.37 4.02
N GLN A 89 -9.46 7.91 3.92
CA GLN A 89 -9.13 6.50 4.14
C GLN A 89 -9.56 6.05 5.53
N LYS A 90 -10.01 4.79 5.63
CA LYS A 90 -10.33 4.13 6.89
C LYS A 90 -9.62 2.79 6.90
N HIS A 91 -8.95 2.46 8.00
CA HIS A 91 -8.31 1.16 8.14
C HIS A 91 -9.33 0.01 8.11
N PHE A 92 -9.01 -1.04 7.36
CA PHE A 92 -9.67 -2.35 7.37
C PHE A 92 -8.69 -3.42 6.85
N ASP A 93 -9.00 -4.69 7.08
CA ASP A 93 -8.17 -5.82 6.65
C ASP A 93 -9.03 -7.04 6.30
N TYR A 94 -9.56 -7.09 5.07
CA TYR A 94 -10.43 -8.18 4.64
C TYR A 94 -9.71 -9.52 4.48
N TYR A 95 -8.38 -9.50 4.30
CA TYR A 95 -7.59 -10.66 3.93
C TYR A 95 -6.55 -11.04 4.97
N GLU A 96 -6.66 -10.48 6.18
CA GLU A 96 -5.75 -10.74 7.31
C GLU A 96 -4.28 -10.43 6.99
N ALA A 97 -4.04 -9.47 6.08
CA ALA A 97 -2.70 -9.13 5.63
C ALA A 97 -1.81 -8.59 6.76
N THR A 98 -2.39 -7.93 7.77
CA THR A 98 -1.64 -7.37 8.91
C THR A 98 -1.53 -8.35 10.08
N THR A 99 -2.53 -9.21 10.27
CA THR A 99 -2.57 -10.19 11.37
C THR A 99 -1.91 -11.52 11.00
N LYS A 100 -1.90 -11.87 9.70
CA LYS A 100 -1.25 -13.05 9.12
C LYS A 100 -0.42 -12.66 7.88
N PRO A 101 0.64 -11.85 8.06
CA PRO A 101 1.43 -11.33 6.93
C PRO A 101 2.21 -12.41 6.16
N GLY A 102 2.31 -13.63 6.70
CA GLY A 102 2.86 -14.79 5.98
C GLY A 102 1.88 -15.46 4.99
N GLY A 103 0.61 -15.05 5.00
CA GLY A 103 -0.49 -15.67 4.27
C GLY A 103 -1.31 -16.64 5.13
N ASP A 104 -2.60 -16.73 4.85
CA ASP A 104 -3.53 -17.72 5.40
C ASP A 104 -3.81 -18.81 4.35
N VAL A 105 -3.00 -19.87 4.39
CA VAL A 105 -3.11 -21.02 3.49
C VAL A 105 -4.47 -21.72 3.63
N ALA A 106 -5.08 -21.74 4.82
CA ALA A 106 -6.36 -22.41 5.04
C ALA A 106 -7.49 -21.66 4.33
N LYS A 107 -7.57 -20.34 4.49
CA LYS A 107 -8.55 -19.50 3.78
C LYS A 107 -8.28 -19.43 2.29
N ALA A 108 -7.01 -19.39 1.86
CA ALA A 108 -6.66 -19.48 0.44
C ALA A 108 -7.18 -20.78 -0.19
N ARG A 109 -6.99 -21.93 0.47
CA ARG A 109 -7.54 -23.22 0.00
C ARG A 109 -9.07 -23.24 -0.01
N ALA A 110 -9.72 -22.62 0.97
CA ALA A 110 -11.19 -22.49 0.98
C ALA A 110 -11.68 -21.68 -0.23
N GLN A 111 -11.01 -20.57 -0.55
CA GLN A 111 -11.31 -19.76 -1.72
C GLN A 111 -11.00 -20.49 -3.04
N LEU A 112 -9.92 -21.27 -3.10
CA LEU A 112 -9.59 -22.12 -4.26
C LEU A 112 -10.67 -23.16 -4.57
N LYS A 113 -11.35 -23.71 -3.55
CA LYS A 113 -12.50 -24.60 -3.76
C LYS A 113 -13.67 -23.85 -4.43
N LEU A 114 -14.00 -22.66 -3.94
CA LEU A 114 -15.05 -21.80 -4.54
C LEU A 114 -14.66 -21.25 -5.92
N CYS A 115 -13.36 -21.10 -6.18
CA CYS A 115 -12.79 -20.78 -7.47
C CYS A 115 -12.97 -21.92 -8.50
N GLY A 116 -13.29 -23.14 -8.06
CA GLY A 116 -13.31 -24.33 -8.92
C GLY A 116 -11.91 -24.88 -9.22
N ARG A 117 -10.90 -24.50 -8.43
CA ARG A 117 -9.49 -24.92 -8.57
C ARG A 117 -8.92 -25.44 -7.24
N PRO A 118 -9.48 -26.51 -6.63
CA PRO A 118 -9.08 -26.97 -5.30
C PRO A 118 -7.59 -27.34 -5.18
N ASN A 119 -6.92 -27.65 -6.30
CA ASN A 119 -5.50 -28.01 -6.36
C ASN A 119 -4.57 -26.86 -6.80
N GLY A 120 -5.08 -25.64 -7.00
CA GLY A 120 -4.26 -24.42 -7.12
C GLY A 120 -3.38 -24.25 -8.37
N GLY A 121 -3.58 -25.02 -9.45
CA GLY A 121 -2.65 -25.12 -10.58
C GLY A 121 -2.17 -23.80 -11.23
N ASP A 122 -0.90 -23.81 -11.68
CA ASP A 122 -0.10 -22.98 -12.62
C ASP A 122 -0.31 -21.45 -12.71
N THR A 123 -1.16 -20.83 -11.90
CA THR A 123 -1.65 -19.46 -12.14
C THR A 123 -1.09 -18.38 -11.21
N ILE A 124 -0.08 -18.68 -10.40
CA ILE A 124 0.64 -17.66 -9.63
C ILE A 124 1.83 -17.16 -10.45
N SER A 125 1.64 -16.05 -11.16
CA SER A 125 2.70 -15.36 -11.89
C SER A 125 3.71 -14.73 -10.90
N PRO A 126 5.04 -14.86 -11.10
CA PRO A 126 6.04 -14.45 -10.11
C PRO A 126 6.19 -12.95 -9.82
N ALA A 127 5.66 -12.02 -10.63
CA ALA A 127 5.51 -10.58 -10.38
C ALA A 127 5.35 -9.79 -11.68
N GLY A 128 4.86 -8.55 -11.58
CA GLY A 128 5.08 -7.51 -12.59
C GLY A 128 3.90 -7.30 -13.54
N ASN A 129 2.98 -6.41 -13.16
CA ASN A 129 2.06 -5.81 -14.11
C ASN A 129 1.51 -4.48 -13.61
N ILE A 130 1.57 -3.43 -14.44
CA ILE A 130 1.09 -2.08 -14.16
C ILE A 130 -0.21 -1.84 -14.96
N ASN A 131 -1.33 -2.10 -14.28
CA ASN A 131 -2.72 -1.91 -14.67
C ASN A 131 -3.26 -2.70 -15.88
N ILE A 132 -3.39 -4.03 -15.72
CA ILE A 132 -4.13 -4.93 -16.65
C ILE A 132 -5.45 -5.43 -16.04
N ALA A 133 -5.89 -4.88 -14.91
CA ALA A 133 -7.13 -5.36 -14.27
C ALA A 133 -8.40 -5.03 -15.07
N GLU A 134 -8.35 -3.99 -15.94
CA GLU A 134 -9.50 -3.42 -16.66
C GLU A 134 -10.73 -3.25 -15.74
N LEU A 135 -10.50 -2.88 -14.47
CA LEU A 135 -11.55 -2.82 -13.46
C LEU A 135 -12.60 -1.79 -13.88
N SER A 136 -13.75 -2.28 -14.36
CA SER A 136 -14.91 -1.47 -14.74
C SER A 136 -16.11 -1.85 -13.87
N ASP A 137 -15.97 -1.71 -12.55
CA ASP A 137 -17.08 -1.91 -11.63
C ASP A 137 -18.02 -0.69 -11.69
N PRO A 138 -19.31 -0.84 -12.08
CA PRO A 138 -20.24 0.29 -12.21
C PRO A 138 -20.47 1.05 -10.90
N LYS A 139 -20.32 0.39 -9.74
CA LYS A 139 -20.44 1.03 -8.42
C LYS A 139 -19.20 1.83 -8.08
N VAL A 140 -18.00 1.34 -8.42
CA VAL A 140 -16.77 2.14 -8.28
C VAL A 140 -16.86 3.37 -9.18
N ASN A 141 -17.27 3.20 -10.45
CA ASN A 141 -17.46 4.30 -11.39
C ASN A 141 -18.51 5.31 -10.88
N GLY A 142 -19.63 4.82 -10.34
CA GLY A 142 -20.65 5.67 -9.73
C GLY A 142 -20.16 6.43 -8.48
N LEU A 143 -19.32 5.82 -7.64
CA LEU A 143 -18.71 6.48 -6.48
C LEU A 143 -17.70 7.54 -6.91
N LEU A 144 -16.88 7.27 -7.93
CA LEU A 144 -15.94 8.23 -8.50
C LEU A 144 -16.68 9.44 -9.10
N ALA A 145 -17.77 9.22 -9.84
CA ALA A 145 -18.60 10.30 -10.37
C ALA A 145 -19.19 11.17 -9.26
N LYS A 146 -19.73 10.56 -8.19
CA LYS A 146 -20.24 11.29 -7.00
C LYS A 146 -19.14 12.05 -6.26
N MET A 147 -17.92 11.51 -6.22
CA MET A 147 -16.78 12.16 -5.59
C MET A 147 -16.35 13.41 -6.37
N ALA A 148 -16.39 13.37 -7.70
CA ALA A 148 -16.06 14.49 -8.55
C ALA A 148 -17.12 15.61 -8.55
N SER A 149 -18.40 15.28 -8.28
CA SER A 149 -19.51 16.22 -8.37
C SER A 149 -19.84 16.96 -7.07
N THR A 150 -19.11 16.74 -5.97
CA THR A 150 -19.41 17.35 -4.66
C THR A 150 -18.32 18.32 -4.20
N ASN A 151 -18.74 19.49 -3.72
CA ASN A 151 -17.86 20.48 -3.09
C ASN A 151 -17.75 20.27 -1.57
N ASP A 152 -18.62 19.47 -0.96
CA ASP A 152 -18.54 19.16 0.47
C ASP A 152 -17.39 18.19 0.75
N ALA A 153 -16.41 18.66 1.53
CA ALA A 153 -15.21 17.90 1.83
C ALA A 153 -15.54 16.61 2.60
N THR A 154 -16.50 16.65 3.53
CA THR A 154 -16.87 15.47 4.34
C THR A 154 -17.45 14.37 3.46
N THR A 155 -18.39 14.72 2.60
CA THR A 155 -19.02 13.82 1.64
C THR A 155 -17.99 13.26 0.66
N ARG A 156 -17.15 14.12 0.08
CA ARG A 156 -16.07 13.70 -0.83
C ARG A 156 -15.15 12.67 -0.16
N ASN A 157 -14.69 12.98 1.05
CA ASN A 157 -13.77 12.13 1.80
C ASN A 157 -14.41 10.79 2.18
N SER A 158 -15.74 10.74 2.37
CA SER A 158 -16.46 9.49 2.65
C SER A 158 -16.40 8.49 1.48
N TYR A 159 -16.31 8.98 0.24
CA TYR A 159 -16.26 8.13 -0.94
C TYR A 159 -14.94 7.38 -1.07
N THR A 160 -13.83 7.95 -0.60
CA THR A 160 -12.53 7.26 -0.55
C THR A 160 -12.64 5.91 0.14
N ALA A 161 -13.18 5.88 1.37
CA ALA A 161 -13.33 4.64 2.13
C ALA A 161 -14.32 3.66 1.48
N GLN A 162 -15.34 4.15 0.77
CA GLN A 162 -16.30 3.30 0.06
C GLN A 162 -15.68 2.64 -1.18
N ILE A 163 -14.91 3.42 -1.96
CA ILE A 163 -14.19 2.93 -3.13
C ILE A 163 -13.14 1.91 -2.70
N ASP A 164 -12.32 2.22 -1.69
CA ASP A 164 -11.26 1.34 -1.21
C ASP A 164 -11.82 -0.02 -0.73
N ARG A 165 -12.89 0.01 0.07
CA ARG A 165 -13.61 -1.22 0.48
C ARG A 165 -14.17 -1.99 -0.69
N ARG A 166 -14.67 -1.32 -1.73
CA ARG A 166 -15.23 -1.98 -2.91
C ARG A 166 -14.13 -2.67 -3.72
N VAL A 167 -13.06 -1.95 -4.04
CA VAL A 167 -11.91 -2.48 -4.79
C VAL A 167 -11.28 -3.67 -4.06
N MET A 168 -11.09 -3.57 -2.75
CA MET A 168 -10.57 -4.69 -1.95
C MET A 168 -11.56 -5.86 -1.90
N LYS A 169 -12.87 -5.62 -1.77
CA LYS A 169 -13.88 -6.69 -1.79
C LYS A 169 -13.93 -7.41 -3.14
N ASP A 170 -13.72 -6.70 -4.22
CA ASP A 170 -13.65 -7.28 -5.57
C ASP A 170 -12.28 -7.95 -5.83
N ALA A 171 -11.31 -7.84 -4.91
CA ALA A 171 -9.96 -8.41 -5.00
C ALA A 171 -9.30 -8.10 -6.36
N ALA A 172 -9.43 -6.87 -6.85
CA ALA A 172 -8.88 -6.46 -8.14
C ALA A 172 -7.41 -6.00 -8.04
N ILE A 173 -6.99 -5.65 -6.83
CA ILE A 173 -5.65 -5.15 -6.51
C ILE A 173 -5.17 -5.88 -5.26
N LEU A 174 -3.97 -6.45 -5.34
CA LEU A 174 -3.21 -7.05 -4.25
C LEU A 174 -2.30 -5.99 -3.62
N PRO A 175 -2.66 -5.39 -2.46
CA PRO A 175 -1.83 -4.38 -1.82
C PRO A 175 -0.62 -5.04 -1.15
N GLU A 176 0.60 -4.63 -1.47
CA GLU A 176 1.80 -5.27 -0.89
C GLU A 176 2.30 -4.46 0.30
N VAL A 177 2.84 -3.27 0.03
CA VAL A 177 3.40 -2.37 1.04
C VAL A 177 3.08 -0.91 0.72
N TYR A 178 2.87 -0.11 1.76
CA TYR A 178 2.98 1.35 1.71
C TYR A 178 4.46 1.70 1.85
N ALA A 179 5.04 2.30 0.82
CA ALA A 179 6.45 2.67 0.85
C ALA A 179 6.71 3.69 1.95
N LYS A 180 7.88 3.60 2.58
CA LYS A 180 8.35 4.55 3.58
C LYS A 180 9.67 5.16 3.15
N SER A 181 9.91 6.38 3.61
CA SER A 181 11.16 7.09 3.35
C SER A 181 11.78 7.51 4.67
N LEU A 182 12.93 6.93 5.04
CA LEU A 182 13.69 7.42 6.19
C LEU A 182 14.31 8.78 5.84
N LEU A 183 14.04 9.80 6.64
CA LEU A 183 14.52 11.17 6.47
C LEU A 183 15.34 11.57 7.70
N TYR A 184 16.48 12.22 7.49
CA TYR A 184 17.30 12.75 8.59
C TYR A 184 17.06 14.25 8.77
N ARG A 185 16.79 14.67 10.00
CA ARG A 185 16.54 16.05 10.39
C ARG A 185 17.81 16.63 11.02
N SER A 186 18.57 17.40 10.26
CA SER A 186 19.78 18.04 10.80
C SER A 186 19.42 18.97 11.96
N PRO A 187 20.15 18.92 13.09
CA PRO A 187 19.91 19.81 14.21
C PRO A 187 20.16 21.29 13.88
N ASN A 188 20.80 21.59 12.73
CA ASN A 188 21.07 22.96 12.28
C ASN A 188 19.92 23.56 11.44
N LEU A 189 18.82 22.81 11.23
CA LEU A 189 17.67 23.28 10.47
C LEU A 189 16.53 23.77 11.38
N THR A 190 15.80 24.77 10.90
CA THR A 190 14.52 25.26 11.47
C THR A 190 13.35 24.90 10.54
N ASN A 191 12.13 24.98 11.07
CA ASN A 191 10.87 24.74 10.34
C ASN A 191 10.76 23.36 9.66
N VAL A 192 11.43 22.35 10.20
CA VAL A 192 11.43 21.02 9.60
C VAL A 192 10.20 20.22 10.04
N TYR A 193 9.35 19.89 9.09
CA TYR A 193 8.22 18.97 9.28
C TYR A 193 7.97 18.16 8.00
N VAL A 194 7.41 16.97 8.16
CA VAL A 194 6.99 16.11 7.04
C VAL A 194 5.64 16.59 6.52
N GLN A 195 5.55 16.93 5.23
CA GLN A 195 4.28 17.17 4.56
C GLN A 195 3.56 15.84 4.35
N ALA A 196 2.42 15.63 5.03
CA ALA A 196 1.71 14.35 5.04
C ALA A 196 1.36 13.79 3.63
N TYR A 197 1.06 14.68 2.67
CA TYR A 197 0.70 14.27 1.31
C TYR A 197 1.89 13.72 0.51
N TYR A 198 3.10 14.26 0.73
CA TYR A 198 4.29 13.89 -0.03
C TYR A 198 5.23 12.94 0.73
N GLY A 199 5.03 12.78 2.05
CA GLY A 199 5.91 11.96 2.89
C GLY A 199 7.37 12.40 2.86
N MET A 200 7.60 13.70 2.64
CA MET A 200 8.92 14.35 2.59
C MET A 200 8.87 15.69 3.34
N TYR A 201 10.03 16.27 3.64
CA TYR A 201 10.08 17.60 4.24
C TYR A 201 9.57 18.66 3.25
N ASN A 202 8.87 19.65 3.77
CA ASN A 202 8.50 20.82 2.96
C ASN A 202 9.73 21.73 2.77
N TYR A 203 10.44 21.54 1.66
CA TYR A 203 11.67 22.27 1.37
C TYR A 203 11.47 23.79 1.19
N ALA A 204 10.26 24.25 0.89
CA ALA A 204 9.97 25.67 0.65
C ALA A 204 10.04 26.53 1.93
N VAL A 205 9.94 25.92 3.11
CA VAL A 205 9.87 26.63 4.40
C VAL A 205 11.08 26.36 5.30
N LEU A 206 12.03 25.54 4.87
CA LEU A 206 13.22 25.21 5.64
C LEU A 206 14.12 26.45 5.82
N GLY A 207 14.65 26.59 7.03
CA GLY A 207 15.65 27.60 7.36
C GLY A 207 16.88 27.00 8.05
N LEU A 208 17.91 27.80 8.21
CA LEU A 208 19.04 27.51 9.10
C LEU A 208 18.75 28.11 10.49
N LYS A 209 19.32 27.50 11.53
CA LYS A 209 19.37 28.08 12.87
C LYS A 209 20.41 29.18 12.97
#